data_AF-A0A7J7HEA7-F1
#
_entry.id   AF-A0A7J7HEA7-F1
#
_cell.length_a   1.000
_cell.length_b   1.000
_cell.length_c   1.000
_cell.angle_alpha   90.00
_cell.angle_beta   90.00
_cell.angle_gamma   90.00
#
_symmetry.space_group_name_H-M   'P 1'
#
loop_
_entity.id
_entity.type
_entity.pdbx_description
1 polymer ?
#
loop_
_entity_poly.entity_id
_entity_poly.type
_entity_poly.pdbx_seq_one_letter_code
_entity_poly.pdbx_strand_id
1 'polypeptide(L)'
;MKKQYLLSFTGATRPNNEDSIRSQIINQCLDSRKQCKFLNCASGENKCDNPTYVIEIFQRSKFCLQPSGDSFTRRSTFDSILAGCIPVFFDSRSAYEQYIWHLPKNYSKYFVFIPEDEVKDGRVNIEKTWSCISEEEVAAMREEVVRLIPRIIYANPMSRLETLEDAFDVAIEGALDRVEKIRQEMEGGKSTNRKERNNKTQLQWREIQRLDPPIFRSHHIS
;
A
#
# COMPACT_ATOMS: atom_id res chain seq x y z
N MET A 1 -13.32 16.87 -0.56
CA MET A 1 -12.17 17.58 -1.18
C MET A 1 -11.92 17.07 -2.60
N LYS A 2 -11.65 17.99 -3.52
CA LYS A 2 -11.22 17.68 -4.90
C LYS A 2 -9.76 17.21 -4.88
N LYS A 3 -9.47 16.06 -5.49
CA LYS A 3 -8.09 15.59 -5.71
C LYS A 3 -7.48 16.44 -6.84
N GLN A 4 -6.40 17.14 -6.53
CA GLN A 4 -5.72 18.07 -7.44
C GLN A 4 -4.54 17.41 -8.16
N TYR A 5 -3.93 16.42 -7.53
CA TYR A 5 -2.79 15.68 -8.07
C TYR A 5 -3.22 14.24 -8.38
N LEU A 6 -2.67 13.70 -9.47
CA LEU A 6 -2.83 12.28 -9.79
C LEU A 6 -2.01 11.46 -8.80
N LEU A 7 -0.75 11.85 -8.62
CA LEU A 7 0.23 11.16 -7.80
C LEU A 7 0.77 12.06 -6.69
N SER A 8 1.21 11.46 -5.60
CA SER A 8 2.16 12.11 -4.72
C SER A 8 3.17 11.15 -4.13
N PHE A 9 4.34 11.69 -3.82
CA PHE A 9 5.38 10.98 -3.09
C PHE A 9 5.93 11.88 -1.98
N THR A 10 6.02 11.34 -0.77
CA THR A 10 6.72 11.97 0.35
C THR A 10 7.93 11.11 0.71
N GLY A 11 9.13 11.59 0.44
CA GLY A 11 10.35 10.80 0.68
C GLY A 11 11.63 11.56 0.36
N ALA A 12 12.74 10.83 0.49
CA ALA A 12 14.06 11.28 0.10
C ALA A 12 14.77 10.15 -0.67
N THR A 13 15.76 10.53 -1.48
CA THR A 13 16.71 9.58 -2.06
C THR A 13 17.48 8.85 -0.97
N ARG A 14 18.02 7.67 -1.29
CA ARG A 14 18.96 7.00 -0.40
C ARG A 14 20.36 7.56 -0.69
N PRO A 15 21.14 7.93 0.34
CA PRO A 15 22.55 8.26 0.16
C PRO A 15 23.26 7.12 -0.57
N ASN A 16 24.05 7.44 -1.60
CA ASN A 16 24.86 6.49 -2.37
C ASN A 16 24.08 5.36 -3.08
N ASN A 17 22.79 5.55 -3.38
CA ASN A 17 22.00 4.57 -4.15
C ASN A 17 21.07 5.29 -5.15
N GLU A 18 21.66 5.74 -6.25
CA GLU A 18 20.97 6.43 -7.33
C GLU A 18 20.00 5.51 -8.09
N ASP A 19 20.27 4.20 -8.12
CA ASP A 19 19.43 3.19 -8.78
C ASP A 19 18.26 2.70 -7.90
N SER A 20 18.04 3.31 -6.74
CA SER A 20 16.92 2.94 -5.88
C SER A 20 15.57 3.28 -6.51
N ILE A 21 14.53 2.50 -6.20
CA ILE A 21 13.17 2.80 -6.62
C ILE A 21 12.70 4.19 -6.18
N ARG A 22 13.21 4.69 -5.04
CA ARG A 22 12.91 6.03 -4.55
C ARG A 22 13.46 7.10 -5.50
N SER A 23 14.69 6.92 -6.00
CA SER A 23 15.29 7.82 -6.97
C SER A 23 14.50 7.81 -8.28
N GLN A 24 14.12 6.63 -8.77
CA GLN A 24 13.28 6.50 -9.97
C GLN A 24 11.93 7.20 -9.81
N ILE A 25 11.26 7.00 -8.68
CA ILE A 25 9.99 7.68 -8.34
C ILE A 25 10.17 9.19 -8.28
N ILE A 26 11.22 9.68 -7.62
CA ILE A 26 11.49 11.13 -7.49
C ILE A 26 11.70 11.74 -8.87
N ASN A 27 12.56 11.13 -9.70
CA ASN A 27 12.86 11.61 -11.04
C ASN A 27 11.59 11.67 -11.90
N GLN A 28 10.84 10.56 -11.99
CA GLN A 28 9.57 10.54 -12.74
C GLN A 28 8.54 11.54 -12.18
N CYS A 29 8.47 11.73 -10.86
CA CYS A 29 7.55 12.68 -10.23
C CYS A 29 7.91 14.14 -10.56
N LEU A 30 9.20 14.50 -10.52
CA LEU A 30 9.69 15.83 -10.85
C LEU A 30 9.53 16.16 -12.34
N ASP A 31 9.69 15.16 -13.21
CA ASP A 31 9.51 15.30 -14.66
C ASP A 31 8.04 15.39 -15.08
N SER A 32 7.12 14.93 -14.22
CA SER A 32 5.68 14.99 -14.49
C SER A 32 5.20 16.45 -14.57
N ARG A 33 4.42 16.78 -15.61
CA ARG A 33 3.91 18.14 -15.86
C ARG A 33 2.81 18.54 -14.87
N LYS A 34 3.14 18.64 -13.57
CA LYS A 34 2.25 18.92 -12.43
C LYS A 34 1.29 17.78 -12.05
N GLN A 35 1.45 16.58 -12.61
CA GLN A 35 0.61 15.43 -12.26
C GLN A 35 1.00 14.80 -10.93
N CYS A 36 2.29 14.85 -10.58
CA CYS A 36 2.83 14.32 -9.33
C CYS A 36 3.27 15.44 -8.38
N LYS A 37 2.85 15.35 -7.12
CA LYS A 37 3.31 16.23 -6.04
C LYS A 37 4.38 15.54 -5.19
N PHE A 38 5.60 16.05 -5.25
CA PHE A 38 6.71 15.59 -4.41
C PHE A 38 6.87 16.45 -3.15
N LEU A 39 7.01 15.80 -1.99
CA LEU A 39 7.49 16.39 -0.74
C LEU A 39 8.86 15.80 -0.41
N ASN A 40 9.89 16.65 -0.47
CA ASN A 40 11.26 16.25 -0.16
C ASN A 40 11.46 16.17 1.37
N CYS A 41 11.85 14.99 1.86
CA CYS A 41 12.14 14.75 3.27
C CYS A 41 13.64 14.88 3.63
N ALA A 42 14.52 15.25 2.69
CA ALA A 42 15.97 15.30 2.92
C ALA A 42 16.45 16.60 3.60
N SER A 43 15.63 17.66 3.67
CA SER A 43 16.04 18.99 4.15
C SER A 43 15.98 19.14 5.67
N GLY A 44 16.82 20.03 6.22
CA GLY A 44 16.98 20.28 7.67
C GLY A 44 15.72 20.69 8.44
N GLU A 45 14.69 21.21 7.76
CA GLU A 45 13.31 21.18 8.26
C GLU A 45 12.58 19.98 7.61
N ASN A 46 12.65 18.80 8.24
CA ASN A 46 12.03 17.60 7.68
C ASN A 46 10.50 17.69 7.76
N LYS A 47 9.89 18.26 6.73
CA LYS A 47 8.43 18.43 6.62
C LYS A 47 7.66 17.11 6.71
N CYS A 48 8.31 15.98 6.47
CA CYS A 48 7.69 14.67 6.54
C CYS A 48 7.47 14.15 7.97
N ASP A 49 8.16 14.73 8.96
CA ASP A 49 7.92 14.42 10.37
C ASP A 49 6.69 15.16 10.91
N ASN A 50 6.31 16.27 10.27
CA ASN A 50 5.10 16.99 10.59
C ASN A 50 3.90 16.40 9.80
N PRO A 51 2.94 15.77 10.49
CA PRO A 51 1.84 15.06 9.84
C PRO A 51 0.95 15.98 9.01
N THR A 52 0.88 17.27 9.33
CA THR A 52 0.06 18.24 8.59
C THR A 52 0.45 18.32 7.12
N TYR A 53 1.76 18.38 6.81
CA TYR A 53 2.21 18.48 5.42
C TYR A 53 1.97 17.19 4.63
N VAL A 54 2.22 16.04 5.26
CA VAL A 54 2.04 14.73 4.61
C VAL A 54 0.56 14.49 4.32
N ILE A 55 -0.30 14.68 5.33
CA ILE A 55 -1.74 14.47 5.20
C ILE A 55 -2.36 15.44 4.21
N GLU A 56 -1.96 16.73 4.19
CA GLU A 56 -2.50 17.70 3.23
C GLU A 56 -2.23 17.28 1.78
N ILE A 57 -1.00 16.84 1.49
CA ILE A 57 -0.63 16.39 0.14
C ILE A 57 -1.44 15.14 -0.23
N PHE A 58 -1.52 14.16 0.65
CA PHE A 58 -2.25 12.91 0.39
C PHE A 58 -3.76 13.14 0.23
N GLN A 59 -4.35 14.05 1.01
CA GLN A 59 -5.75 14.42 0.86
C GLN A 59 -6.04 15.05 -0.51
N ARG A 60 -5.05 15.69 -1.13
CA ARG A 60 -5.13 16.31 -2.47
C ARG A 60 -4.69 15.38 -3.61
N SER A 61 -4.25 14.15 -3.33
CA SER A 61 -3.77 13.19 -4.33
C SER A 61 -4.72 11.99 -4.51
N LYS A 62 -4.83 11.46 -5.73
CA LYS A 62 -5.57 10.21 -6.01
C LYS A 62 -4.77 8.99 -5.54
N PHE A 63 -3.50 8.92 -5.94
CA PHE A 63 -2.59 7.82 -5.66
C PHE A 63 -1.36 8.29 -4.87
N CYS A 64 -0.94 7.50 -3.88
CA CYS A 64 0.17 7.81 -2.99
C CYS A 64 1.24 6.73 -3.11
N LEU A 65 2.43 7.12 -3.56
CA LEU A 65 3.52 6.19 -3.86
C LEU A 65 4.19 5.71 -2.56
N GLN A 66 4.16 4.40 -2.32
CA GLN A 66 4.68 3.73 -1.12
C GLN A 66 5.77 2.70 -1.46
N PRO A 67 6.95 3.14 -1.98
CA PRO A 67 8.06 2.23 -2.16
C PRO A 67 8.58 1.74 -0.82
N SER A 68 9.25 0.58 -0.84
CA SER A 68 9.88 -0.01 0.34
C SER A 68 10.89 0.95 1.00
N GLY A 69 11.10 0.76 2.30
CA GLY A 69 12.13 1.45 3.06
C GLY A 69 13.20 0.49 3.52
N ASP A 70 13.73 0.73 4.71
CA ASP A 70 14.71 -0.18 5.31
C ASP A 70 14.05 -1.52 5.69
N SER A 71 12.72 -1.50 5.84
CA SER A 71 11.84 -2.66 5.93
C SER A 71 10.78 -2.67 4.82
N PHE A 72 10.01 -3.76 4.74
CA PHE A 72 8.81 -3.88 3.91
C PHE A 72 7.60 -3.11 4.46
N THR A 73 7.75 -2.49 5.63
CA THR A 73 6.72 -1.66 6.27
C THR A 73 7.03 -0.18 6.06
N ARG A 74 5.98 0.64 5.95
CA ARG A 74 6.11 2.09 5.83
C ARG A 74 4.96 2.78 6.56
N ARG A 75 5.27 3.65 7.52
CA ARG A 75 4.27 4.46 8.24
C ARG A 75 3.35 5.21 7.26
N SER A 76 3.94 5.77 6.21
CA SER A 76 3.25 6.55 5.17
C SER A 76 2.14 5.77 4.44
N THR A 77 2.17 4.44 4.43
CA THR A 77 1.05 3.61 3.95
C THR A 77 -0.24 3.91 4.72
N PHE A 78 -0.16 3.99 6.05
CA PHE A 78 -1.31 4.34 6.87
C PHE A 78 -1.71 5.79 6.69
N ASP A 79 -0.73 6.72 6.60
CA ASP A 79 -1.03 8.12 6.30
C ASP A 79 -1.81 8.27 4.98
N SER A 80 -1.50 7.47 3.95
CA SER A 80 -2.27 7.47 2.70
C SER A 80 -3.70 6.96 2.87
N ILE A 81 -3.90 5.88 3.63
CA ILE A 81 -5.25 5.34 3.89
C ILE A 81 -6.08 6.35 4.68
N LEU A 82 -5.51 6.92 5.75
CA LEU A 82 -6.14 7.96 6.57
C LEU A 82 -6.55 9.18 5.75
N ALA A 83 -5.75 9.56 4.76
CA ALA A 83 -6.04 10.67 3.86
C ALA A 83 -7.01 10.32 2.71
N GLY A 84 -7.49 9.07 2.63
CA GLY A 84 -8.30 8.59 1.51
C GLY A 84 -7.55 8.68 0.18
N CYS A 85 -6.25 8.36 0.19
CA CYS A 85 -5.38 8.28 -0.98
C CYS A 85 -5.02 6.82 -1.24
N ILE A 86 -5.17 6.36 -2.48
CA ILE A 86 -4.96 4.97 -2.86
C ILE A 86 -3.46 4.66 -2.77
N PRO A 87 -3.02 3.72 -1.90
CA PRO A 87 -1.61 3.34 -1.83
C PRO A 87 -1.14 2.68 -3.13
N VAL A 88 0.10 2.97 -3.52
CA VAL A 88 0.78 2.32 -4.64
C VAL A 88 2.03 1.63 -4.13
N PHE A 89 2.03 0.30 -4.09
CA PHE A 89 3.14 -0.49 -3.59
C PHE A 89 4.09 -0.91 -4.71
N PHE A 90 5.38 -1.03 -4.36
CA PHE A 90 6.43 -1.45 -5.29
C PHE A 90 7.11 -2.76 -4.91
N ASP A 91 6.92 -3.23 -3.67
CA ASP A 91 7.42 -4.51 -3.17
C ASP A 91 6.24 -5.43 -2.83
N SER A 92 6.32 -6.68 -3.29
CA SER A 92 5.27 -7.69 -3.06
C SER A 92 5.03 -7.97 -1.59
N ARG A 93 6.08 -7.94 -0.75
CA ARG A 93 5.95 -8.16 0.69
C ARG A 93 5.18 -7.02 1.33
N SER A 94 5.43 -5.78 0.91
CA SER A 94 4.68 -4.60 1.36
C SER A 94 3.20 -4.69 0.98
N ALA A 95 2.91 -5.15 -0.24
CA ALA A 95 1.55 -5.21 -0.77
C ALA A 95 0.70 -6.33 -0.16
N TYR A 96 1.28 -7.51 0.06
CA TYR A 96 0.51 -8.73 0.30
C TYR A 96 0.83 -9.46 1.60
N GLU A 97 1.99 -9.23 2.22
CA GLU A 97 2.39 -9.90 3.47
C GLU A 97 2.21 -9.03 4.72
N GLN A 98 2.22 -7.71 4.56
CA GLN A 98 2.14 -6.80 5.71
C GLN A 98 0.69 -6.55 6.11
N TYR A 99 0.46 -6.47 7.43
CA TYR A 99 -0.80 -6.04 8.05
C TYR A 99 -2.04 -6.87 7.67
N ILE A 100 -1.86 -8.17 7.42
CA ILE A 100 -2.92 -9.09 6.97
C ILE A 100 -4.15 -9.24 7.89
N TRP A 101 -4.07 -8.77 9.14
CA TRP A 101 -5.23 -8.72 10.05
C TRP A 101 -6.06 -7.44 9.81
N HIS A 102 -5.39 -6.32 9.59
CA HIS A 102 -6.03 -5.01 9.41
C HIS A 102 -6.47 -4.76 7.98
N LEU A 103 -5.70 -5.24 7.00
CA LEU A 103 -5.95 -5.04 5.58
C LEU A 103 -6.54 -6.31 4.94
N PRO A 104 -7.66 -6.21 4.22
CA PRO A 104 -8.33 -7.36 3.62
C PRO A 104 -7.59 -7.91 2.39
N LYS A 105 -7.86 -9.16 2.03
CA LYS A 105 -7.22 -9.85 0.89
C LYS A 105 -7.75 -9.48 -0.50
N ASN A 106 -8.77 -8.63 -0.58
CA ASN A 106 -9.33 -8.12 -1.84
C ASN A 106 -8.44 -6.98 -2.39
N TYR A 107 -7.16 -7.30 -2.58
CA TYR A 107 -6.04 -6.38 -2.83
C TYR A 107 -6.32 -5.30 -3.90
N SER A 108 -6.77 -5.72 -5.09
CA SER A 108 -7.11 -4.83 -6.21
C SER A 108 -8.18 -3.78 -5.91
N LYS A 109 -8.95 -3.93 -4.81
CA LYS A 109 -9.99 -2.98 -4.44
C LYS A 109 -9.47 -1.73 -3.75
N TYR A 110 -8.27 -1.71 -3.19
CA TYR A 110 -7.84 -0.57 -2.35
C TYR A 110 -6.39 -0.14 -2.53
N PHE A 111 -5.57 -0.87 -3.29
CA PHE A 111 -4.24 -0.42 -3.68
C PHE A 111 -3.89 -0.81 -5.11
N VAL A 112 -2.82 -0.20 -5.63
CA VAL A 112 -2.18 -0.62 -6.89
C VAL A 112 -0.78 -1.15 -6.62
N PHE A 113 -0.39 -2.21 -7.33
CA PHE A 113 0.95 -2.78 -7.24
C PHE A 113 1.69 -2.59 -8.58
N ILE A 114 2.88 -1.99 -8.50
CA ILE A 114 3.78 -1.80 -9.65
C ILE A 114 5.13 -2.42 -9.30
N PRO A 115 5.56 -3.53 -9.91
CA PRO A 115 6.81 -4.17 -9.54
C PRO A 115 8.02 -3.21 -9.65
N GLU A 116 8.82 -3.13 -8.59
CA GLU A 116 10.00 -2.26 -8.53
C GLU A 116 10.97 -2.47 -9.70
N ASP A 117 11.24 -3.72 -10.06
CA ASP A 117 12.19 -4.06 -11.13
C ASP A 117 11.71 -3.58 -12.50
N GLU A 118 10.40 -3.61 -12.77
CA GLU A 118 9.81 -3.11 -14.02
C GLU A 118 9.97 -1.60 -14.17
N VAL A 119 9.95 -0.86 -13.05
CA VAL A 119 10.19 0.59 -13.04
C VAL A 119 11.67 0.89 -13.24
N LYS A 120 12.56 0.16 -12.55
CA LYS A 120 14.02 0.36 -12.65
C LYS A 120 14.55 0.01 -14.04
N ASP A 121 14.03 -1.04 -14.65
CA ASP A 121 14.41 -1.46 -15.99
C ASP A 121 13.79 -0.58 -17.09
N GLY A 122 13.02 0.45 -16.72
CA GLY A 122 12.37 1.38 -17.64
C GLY A 122 11.22 0.78 -18.46
N ARG A 123 10.81 -0.46 -18.15
CA ARG A 123 9.68 -1.13 -18.81
C ARG A 123 8.34 -0.51 -18.46
N VAL A 124 8.23 0.07 -17.26
CA VAL A 124 7.03 0.74 -16.76
C VAL A 124 7.30 2.19 -16.39
N ASN A 125 6.50 3.09 -16.95
CA ASN A 125 6.43 4.49 -16.52
C ASN A 125 5.26 4.67 -15.56
N ILE A 126 5.52 5.15 -14.34
CA ILE A 126 4.53 5.25 -13.27
C ILE A 126 3.38 6.17 -13.69
N GLU A 127 3.67 7.35 -14.27
CA GLU A 127 2.65 8.32 -14.69
C GLU A 127 1.74 7.77 -15.80
N LYS A 128 2.27 6.96 -16.71
CA LYS A 128 1.48 6.36 -17.81
C LYS A 128 0.61 5.19 -17.36
N THR A 129 0.91 4.56 -16.23
CA THR A 129 0.20 3.39 -15.70
C THR A 129 -1.28 3.70 -15.41
N TRP A 130 -1.61 4.96 -15.13
CA TRP A 130 -2.96 5.37 -14.73
C TRP A 130 -3.94 5.54 -15.91
N SER A 131 -3.45 5.54 -17.15
CA SER A 131 -4.30 5.73 -18.34
C SER A 131 -5.33 4.61 -18.55
N CYS A 132 -5.07 3.44 -17.97
CA CYS A 132 -5.94 2.26 -18.06
C CYS A 132 -6.97 2.16 -16.92
N ILE A 133 -6.91 3.04 -15.91
CA ILE A 133 -7.83 3.00 -14.76
C ILE A 133 -8.88 4.10 -14.96
N SER A 134 -10.14 3.70 -15.06
CA SER A 134 -11.24 4.64 -15.20
C SER A 134 -11.45 5.47 -13.93
N GLU A 135 -12.02 6.67 -14.07
CA GLU A 135 -12.36 7.50 -12.91
C GLU A 135 -13.38 6.83 -11.97
N GLU A 136 -14.23 5.95 -12.49
CA GLU A 136 -15.17 5.14 -11.70
C GLU A 136 -14.43 4.11 -10.85
N GLU A 137 -13.46 3.39 -11.42
CA GLU A 137 -12.62 2.48 -10.64
C GLU A 137 -11.81 3.22 -9.57
N VAL A 138 -11.25 4.39 -9.88
CA VAL A 138 -10.55 5.22 -8.89
C VAL A 138 -11.49 5.64 -7.75
N ALA A 139 -12.74 6.02 -8.07
CA ALA A 139 -13.73 6.37 -7.07
C ALA A 139 -14.09 5.17 -6.16
N ALA A 140 -14.34 4.00 -6.76
CA ALA A 140 -14.63 2.77 -6.03
C ALA A 140 -13.46 2.35 -5.14
N MET A 141 -12.22 2.42 -5.65
CA MET A 141 -11.03 2.11 -4.85
C MET A 141 -10.89 3.05 -3.66
N ARG A 142 -11.17 4.34 -3.85
CA ARG A 142 -11.12 5.32 -2.78
C ARG A 142 -12.19 5.06 -1.72
N GLU A 143 -13.40 4.66 -2.10
CA GLU A 143 -14.44 4.26 -1.13
C GLU A 143 -13.98 3.09 -0.27
N GLU A 144 -13.34 2.09 -0.88
CA GLU A 144 -12.75 0.96 -0.15
C GLU A 144 -11.63 1.42 0.79
N VAL A 145 -10.72 2.29 0.35
CA VAL A 145 -9.69 2.89 1.23
C VAL A 145 -10.33 3.60 2.44
N VAL A 146 -11.39 4.37 2.23
CA VAL A 146 -12.09 5.07 3.33
C VAL A 146 -12.75 4.07 4.29
N ARG A 147 -13.32 2.97 3.78
CA ARG A 147 -13.88 1.88 4.61
C ARG A 147 -12.84 1.19 5.49
N LEU A 148 -11.55 1.23 5.13
CA LEU A 148 -10.46 0.64 5.92
C LEU A 148 -10.02 1.49 7.11
N ILE A 149 -10.30 2.80 7.10
CA ILE A 149 -9.80 3.74 8.13
C ILE A 149 -10.06 3.24 9.57
N PRO A 150 -11.27 2.74 9.92
CA PRO A 150 -11.55 2.28 11.29
C PRO A 150 -10.61 1.16 11.75
N ARG A 151 -10.34 0.19 10.87
CA ARG A 151 -9.52 -1.00 11.17
C ARG A 151 -8.05 -0.69 11.42
N ILE A 152 -7.60 0.54 11.17
CA ILE A 152 -6.20 0.98 11.32
C ILE A 152 -6.03 2.14 12.32
N ILE A 153 -7.11 2.62 12.94
CA ILE A 153 -7.06 3.64 14.00
C ILE A 153 -7.62 3.07 15.31
N TYR A 154 -7.16 3.62 16.43
CA TYR A 154 -7.80 3.39 17.71
C TYR A 154 -8.97 4.36 17.86
N ALA A 155 -10.15 3.83 18.14
CA ALA A 155 -11.31 4.63 18.44
C ALA A 155 -11.10 5.36 19.77
N ASN A 156 -11.58 6.60 19.85
CA ASN A 156 -11.63 7.29 21.14
C ASN A 156 -12.73 6.62 21.99
N PRO A 157 -12.43 6.10 23.20
CA PRO A 157 -13.44 5.46 24.06
C PRO A 157 -14.60 6.39 24.45
N MET A 158 -14.39 7.70 24.37
CA MET A 158 -15.42 8.71 24.62
C MET A 158 -16.28 9.03 23.39
N SER A 159 -15.98 8.43 22.24
CA SER A 159 -16.74 8.63 21.00
C SER A 159 -17.95 7.70 20.93
N ARG A 160 -18.97 8.10 20.16
CA ARG A 160 -20.18 7.28 19.91
C ARG A 160 -19.99 6.26 18.78
N LEU A 161 -18.75 5.84 18.50
CA LEU A 161 -18.42 4.88 17.44
C LEU A 161 -18.63 3.43 17.92
N GLU A 162 -19.67 3.18 18.72
CA GLU A 162 -19.89 1.90 19.43
C GLU A 162 -20.09 0.70 18.49
N THR A 163 -20.42 0.94 17.21
CA THR A 163 -20.76 -0.13 16.24
C THR A 163 -19.62 -0.48 15.27
N LEU A 164 -18.43 0.11 15.43
CA LEU A 164 -17.36 0.03 14.43
C LEU A 164 -16.11 -0.57 15.07
N GLU A 165 -15.66 -1.71 14.55
CA GLU A 165 -14.43 -2.37 15.00
C GLU A 165 -13.21 -1.52 14.65
N ASP A 166 -12.41 -1.21 15.66
CA ASP A 166 -11.21 -0.40 15.53
C ASP A 166 -9.94 -1.26 15.37
N ALA A 167 -8.77 -0.63 15.32
CA ALA A 167 -7.50 -1.34 15.22
C ALA A 167 -7.20 -2.27 16.41
N PHE A 168 -7.67 -1.92 17.61
CA PHE A 168 -7.51 -2.75 18.80
C PHE A 168 -8.40 -3.98 18.73
N ASP A 169 -9.67 -3.82 18.38
CA ASP A 169 -10.63 -4.92 18.24
C ASP A 169 -10.10 -5.97 17.25
N VAL A 170 -9.68 -5.51 16.07
CA VAL A 170 -9.11 -6.36 15.01
C VAL A 170 -7.84 -7.10 15.49
N ALA A 171 -6.99 -6.43 16.29
CA ALA A 171 -5.77 -7.06 16.79
C ALA A 171 -6.05 -8.15 17.83
N ILE A 172 -7.01 -7.92 18.74
CA ILE A 172 -7.42 -8.90 19.75
C ILE A 172 -8.10 -10.10 19.09
N GLU A 173 -9.02 -9.85 18.16
CA GLU A 173 -9.67 -10.93 17.41
C GLU A 173 -8.62 -11.78 16.67
N GLY A 174 -7.70 -11.15 15.93
CA GLY A 174 -6.63 -11.85 15.22
C GLY A 174 -5.71 -12.68 16.13
N ALA A 175 -5.42 -12.17 17.34
CA ALA A 175 -4.63 -12.90 18.33
C ALA A 175 -5.38 -14.13 18.88
N LEU A 176 -6.65 -13.98 19.23
CA LEU A 176 -7.51 -15.07 19.71
C LEU A 176 -7.66 -16.17 18.64
N ASP A 177 -7.92 -15.77 17.40
CA ASP A 177 -7.99 -16.65 16.22
C ASP A 177 -6.71 -17.46 16.04
N ARG A 178 -5.56 -16.82 16.25
CA ARG A 178 -4.26 -17.47 16.12
C ARG A 178 -4.04 -18.50 17.22
N VAL A 179 -4.40 -18.17 18.45
CA VAL A 179 -4.30 -19.10 19.60
C VAL A 179 -5.17 -20.33 19.36
N GLU A 180 -6.41 -20.15 18.91
CA GLU A 180 -7.32 -21.27 18.65
C GLU A 180 -6.80 -22.16 17.51
N LYS A 181 -6.29 -21.59 16.42
CA LYS A 181 -5.65 -22.36 15.34
C LYS A 181 -4.47 -23.19 15.83
N ILE A 182 -3.62 -22.63 16.69
CA ILE A 182 -2.48 -23.35 17.28
C ILE A 182 -2.96 -24.49 18.17
N ARG A 183 -3.99 -24.26 19.01
CA ARG A 183 -4.58 -25.28 19.88
C ARG A 183 -5.10 -26.47 19.06
N GLN A 184 -5.85 -26.21 17.99
CA GLN A 184 -6.36 -27.23 17.09
C GLN A 184 -5.24 -28.00 16.36
N GLU A 185 -4.16 -27.33 15.95
CA GLU A 185 -2.99 -27.98 15.33
C GLU A 185 -2.29 -28.93 16.31
N MET A 186 -2.18 -28.55 17.59
CA MET A 186 -1.59 -29.36 18.66
C MET A 186 -2.46 -30.57 19.00
N GLU A 187 -3.78 -30.39 19.11
CA GLU A 187 -4.74 -31.47 19.40
C GLU A 187 -4.90 -32.44 18.23
N GLY A 188 -4.80 -31.95 16.98
CA GLY A 188 -4.94 -32.75 15.76
C GLY A 188 -3.68 -33.49 15.32
N GLY A 189 -2.58 -33.45 16.10
CA GLY A 189 -1.33 -34.15 15.79
C GLY A 189 -0.61 -33.73 14.50
N LYS A 190 -0.99 -32.59 13.89
CA LYS A 190 -0.42 -32.13 12.61
C LYS A 190 0.83 -31.28 12.87
N SER A 191 2.00 -31.92 12.83
CA SER A 191 3.27 -31.20 12.69
C SER A 191 3.39 -30.67 11.26
N THR A 192 2.79 -29.51 10.98
CA THR A 192 2.99 -28.84 9.67
C THR A 192 4.44 -28.40 9.55
N ASN A 193 5.19 -29.14 8.73
CA ASN A 193 6.62 -28.92 8.55
C ASN A 193 6.83 -27.53 7.89
N ARG A 194 7.88 -26.80 8.29
CA ARG A 194 8.15 -25.43 7.79
C ARG A 194 8.18 -25.34 6.25
N LYS A 195 8.59 -26.44 5.59
CA LYS A 195 8.59 -26.58 4.12
C LYS A 195 7.18 -26.58 3.51
N GLU A 196 6.20 -27.23 4.14
CA GLU A 196 4.82 -27.26 3.62
C GLU A 196 4.13 -25.90 3.75
N ARG A 197 4.41 -25.15 4.82
CA ARG A 197 3.97 -23.76 4.97
C ARG A 197 4.54 -22.88 3.86
N ASN A 198 5.84 -22.97 3.59
CA ASN A 198 6.48 -22.20 2.51
C ASN A 198 5.91 -22.53 1.12
N ASN A 199 5.62 -23.80 0.83
CA ASN A 199 5.02 -24.21 -0.43
C ASN A 199 3.59 -23.68 -0.60
N LYS A 200 2.78 -23.67 0.47
CA LYS A 200 1.45 -23.06 0.46
C LYS A 200 1.52 -21.55 0.19
N THR A 201 2.47 -20.85 0.80
CA THR A 201 2.70 -19.43 0.53
C THR A 201 3.06 -19.20 -0.94
N GLN A 202 3.94 -20.03 -1.54
CA GLN A 202 4.27 -19.96 -2.98
C GLN A 202 3.10 -20.23 -3.94
N LEU A 203 2.21 -21.16 -3.61
CA LEU A 203 1.02 -21.41 -4.42
C LEU A 203 0.03 -20.23 -4.33
N GLN A 204 -0.16 -19.69 -3.13
CA GLN A 204 -0.96 -18.48 -2.90
C GLN A 204 -0.39 -17.27 -3.68
N TRP A 205 0.94 -17.15 -3.79
CA TRP A 205 1.60 -16.11 -4.60
C TRP A 205 1.22 -16.16 -6.08
N ARG A 206 1.22 -17.35 -6.68
CA ARG A 206 0.85 -17.53 -8.09
C ARG A 206 -0.62 -17.23 -8.36
N GLU A 207 -1.46 -17.36 -7.33
CA GLU A 207 -2.89 -17.10 -7.42
C GLU A 207 -3.19 -15.60 -7.26
N ILE A 208 -2.51 -14.90 -6.34
CA ILE A 208 -2.60 -13.45 -6.18
C ILE A 208 -2.17 -12.73 -7.47
N GLN A 209 -1.05 -13.14 -8.09
CA GLN A 209 -0.60 -12.60 -9.38
C GLN A 209 -1.59 -12.81 -10.53
N ARG A 210 -2.56 -13.73 -10.40
CA ARG A 210 -3.62 -13.96 -11.39
C ARG A 210 -4.90 -13.17 -11.09
N LEU A 211 -5.10 -12.74 -9.84
CA LEU A 211 -6.32 -12.07 -9.37
C LEU A 211 -6.21 -10.55 -9.40
N ASP A 212 -5.01 -9.99 -9.36
CA ASP A 212 -4.83 -8.57 -9.64
C ASP A 212 -5.00 -8.33 -11.14
N PRO A 213 -5.85 -7.37 -11.54
CA PRO A 213 -6.06 -7.08 -12.94
C PRO A 213 -4.69 -6.73 -13.54
N PRO A 214 -4.33 -7.35 -14.66
CA PRO A 214 -3.14 -6.96 -15.36
C PRO A 214 -3.42 -5.58 -15.94
N ILE A 215 -3.09 -4.53 -15.19
CA ILE A 215 -2.94 -3.16 -15.72
C ILE A 215 -1.99 -3.17 -16.95
N PHE A 216 -1.25 -4.28 -17.14
CA PHE A 216 -0.30 -4.56 -18.21
C PHE A 216 -0.76 -5.52 -19.33
N ARG A 217 -2.03 -5.97 -19.43
CA ARG A 217 -2.48 -6.73 -20.63
C ARG A 217 -3.14 -5.84 -21.67
N SER A 218 -2.31 -5.05 -22.32
CA SER A 218 -2.46 -4.36 -23.63
C SER A 218 -1.54 -3.15 -23.50
N HIS A 219 -0.38 -3.09 -24.14
CA HIS A 219 -0.22 -2.92 -25.58
C HIS A 219 1.12 -3.56 -26.01
N HIS A 220 1.08 -4.81 -26.47
CA HIS A 220 1.85 -5.15 -27.66
C HIS A 220 0.99 -4.67 -28.83
N ILE A 221 1.20 -3.43 -29.25
CA ILE A 221 0.87 -3.02 -30.61
C ILE A 221 2.17 -2.50 -31.19
N SER A 222 2.52 -3.17 -32.28
CA SER A 222 3.56 -2.97 -33.27
C SER A 222 3.94 -1.51 -33.54
#